data_AF-E3EK67-F1
#
_entry.id   AF-E3EK67-F1
#
_cell.length_a   1.000
_cell.length_b   1.000
_cell.length_c   1.000
_cell.angle_alpha   90.00
_cell.angle_beta   90.00
_cell.angle_gamma   90.00
#
_symmetry.space_group_name_H-M   'P 1'
#
loop_
_entity.id
_entity.type
_entity.pdbx_description
1 polymer ?
#
loop_
_entity_poly.entity_id
_entity_poly.type
_entity_poly.pdbx_seq_one_letter_code
_entity_poly.pdbx_strand_id
1 'polypeptide(L)'
;MKNHKPSIKKLAKKLSKIAKEKGFMVQRYDAYSTNSVYLKLDYGVANSIRIGDHDGKKHLSYKFNLLTNIDKSYVEHGEYQRSYYCVEDFEKLIDDILNNKNNVLKKYGAHKYQRLMMKNQLENANKDGFWSKAKIV
;
A
#
# COMPACT_ATOMS: atom_id res chain seq x y z
N MET A 1 -3.13 -19.24 -25.82
CA MET A 1 -3.84 -18.99 -24.54
C MET A 1 -3.59 -17.55 -24.12
N LYS A 2 -4.62 -16.72 -23.94
CA LYS A 2 -4.44 -15.35 -23.41
C LYS A 2 -4.24 -15.48 -21.90
N ASN A 3 -3.01 -15.28 -21.42
CA ASN A 3 -2.71 -15.18 -19.98
C ASN A 3 -3.60 -14.09 -19.37
N HIS A 4 -4.61 -14.48 -18.61
CA HIS A 4 -5.56 -13.55 -18.02
C HIS A 4 -4.89 -12.90 -16.81
N LYS A 5 -4.38 -11.68 -16.98
CA LYS A 5 -3.82 -10.91 -15.87
C LYS A 5 -4.90 -10.70 -14.79
N PRO A 6 -4.58 -10.93 -13.51
CA PRO A 6 -5.56 -10.80 -12.45
C PRO A 6 -6.03 -9.36 -12.30
N SER A 7 -7.32 -9.18 -12.02
CA SER A 7 -7.92 -7.85 -11.84
C SER A 7 -7.29 -7.11 -10.65
N ILE A 8 -6.78 -5.90 -10.89
CA ILE A 8 -6.25 -4.99 -9.86
C ILE A 8 -7.24 -4.80 -8.71
N LYS A 9 -8.54 -4.64 -9.02
CA LYS A 9 -9.58 -4.46 -8.00
C LYS A 9 -9.76 -5.72 -7.14
N LYS A 10 -9.62 -6.92 -7.72
CA LYS A 10 -9.66 -8.19 -6.97
C LYS A 10 -8.42 -8.34 -6.08
N LEU A 11 -7.23 -8.04 -6.60
CA LEU A 11 -5.99 -8.04 -5.82
C LEU A 11 -6.07 -7.06 -4.65
N ALA A 12 -6.52 -5.83 -4.90
CA ALA A 12 -6.70 -4.83 -3.85
C ALA A 12 -7.73 -5.27 -2.79
N LYS A 13 -8.81 -5.94 -3.19
CA LYS A 13 -9.80 -6.50 -2.25
C LYS A 13 -9.19 -7.61 -1.40
N LYS A 14 -8.45 -8.55 -2.00
CA LYS A 14 -7.74 -9.63 -1.29
C LYS A 14 -6.75 -9.04 -0.29
N LEU A 15 -5.90 -8.12 -0.74
CA LEU A 15 -4.87 -7.47 0.07
C LEU A 15 -5.47 -6.68 1.24
N SER A 16 -6.53 -5.90 0.99
CA SER A 16 -7.21 -5.13 2.05
C SER A 16 -7.84 -6.06 3.10
N LYS A 17 -8.42 -7.20 2.68
CA LYS A 17 -9.00 -8.19 3.59
C LYS A 17 -7.92 -8.79 4.49
N ILE A 18 -6.82 -9.27 3.92
CA ILE A 18 -5.72 -9.89 4.68
C ILE A 18 -5.05 -8.87 5.61
N ALA A 19 -4.82 -7.64 5.14
CA ALA A 19 -4.27 -6.58 5.97
C ALA A 19 -5.17 -6.29 7.18
N LYS A 20 -6.49 -6.20 7.00
CA LYS A 20 -7.41 -6.05 8.14
C LYS A 20 -7.34 -7.22 9.12
N GLU A 21 -7.31 -8.45 8.61
CA GLU A 21 -7.18 -9.66 9.45
C GLU A 21 -5.88 -9.65 10.25
N LYS A 22 -4.82 -9.00 9.74
CA LYS A 22 -3.56 -8.75 10.45
C LYS A 22 -3.55 -7.45 11.28
N GLY A 23 -4.71 -6.84 11.53
CA GLY A 23 -4.87 -5.72 12.45
C GLY A 23 -4.46 -4.36 11.88
N PHE A 24 -4.47 -4.17 10.56
CA PHE A 24 -4.27 -2.86 9.93
C PHE A 24 -5.60 -2.13 9.73
N MET A 25 -5.57 -0.80 9.90
CA MET A 25 -6.56 0.10 9.33
C MET A 25 -6.19 0.43 7.89
N VAL A 26 -7.11 0.22 6.96
CA VAL A 26 -6.83 0.36 5.52
C VAL A 26 -7.68 1.47 4.92
N GLN A 27 -7.02 2.51 4.39
CA GLN A 27 -7.67 3.50 3.53
C GLN A 27 -7.40 3.12 2.07
N ARG A 28 -8.44 3.09 1.24
CA ARG A 28 -8.38 2.71 -0.16
C ARG A 28 -8.89 3.81 -1.08
N TYR A 29 -8.13 4.12 -2.10
CA TYR A 29 -8.51 4.99 -3.21
C TYR A 29 -8.32 4.27 -4.54
N ASP A 30 -9.40 4.17 -5.33
CA ASP A 30 -9.36 3.66 -6.69
C ASP A 30 -9.14 4.84 -7.65
N ALA A 31 -8.07 4.80 -8.44
CA ALA A 31 -7.71 5.90 -9.33
C ALA A 31 -8.76 6.07 -10.44
N TYR A 32 -9.08 7.34 -10.77
CA TYR A 32 -10.04 7.64 -11.83
C TYR A 32 -9.44 7.48 -13.24
N SER A 33 -8.22 8.01 -13.44
CA SER A 33 -7.59 8.14 -14.76
C SER A 33 -6.60 7.03 -15.11
N THR A 34 -6.30 6.14 -14.17
CA THR A 34 -5.36 5.04 -14.37
C THR A 34 -5.92 3.75 -13.78
N ASN A 35 -5.47 2.60 -14.29
CA ASN A 35 -5.78 1.32 -13.68
C ASN A 35 -4.86 1.12 -12.46
N SER A 36 -5.21 1.76 -11.35
CA SER A 36 -4.46 1.66 -10.10
C SER A 36 -5.37 1.75 -8.89
N VAL A 37 -4.99 1.04 -7.84
CA VAL A 37 -5.57 1.18 -6.51
C VAL A 37 -4.47 1.52 -5.53
N TYR A 38 -4.73 2.48 -4.66
CA TYR A 38 -3.79 2.94 -3.64
C TYR A 38 -4.35 2.61 -2.27
N LEU A 39 -3.50 2.04 -1.42
CA LEU A 39 -3.78 1.76 -0.03
C LEU A 39 -2.85 2.58 0.86
N LYS A 40 -3.37 3.14 1.95
CA LYS A 40 -2.57 3.58 3.09
C LYS A 40 -2.90 2.67 4.27
N LEU A 41 -1.85 2.22 4.95
CA LEU A 41 -1.94 1.36 6.12
C LEU A 41 -1.77 2.20 7.38
N ASP A 42 -2.66 2.03 8.35
CA ASP A 42 -2.65 2.71 9.63
C ASP A 42 -2.51 4.24 9.46
N TYR A 43 -3.35 4.83 8.60
CA TYR A 43 -3.30 6.25 8.25
C TYR A 43 -1.92 6.68 7.71
N GLY A 44 -1.25 5.77 6.99
CA GLY A 44 0.06 5.99 6.37
C GLY A 44 1.25 5.76 7.30
N VAL A 45 1.03 5.45 8.58
CA VAL A 45 2.13 5.15 9.53
C VAL A 45 2.85 3.86 9.15
N ALA A 46 2.11 2.86 8.67
CA ALA A 46 2.68 1.63 8.12
C ALA A 46 2.96 1.71 6.60
N ASN A 47 3.14 2.93 6.09
CA ASN A 47 3.35 3.25 4.67
C ASN A 47 2.13 2.93 3.78
N SER A 48 2.37 3.01 2.47
CA SER A 48 1.36 2.89 1.42
C SER A 48 1.71 1.78 0.43
N ILE A 49 0.68 1.17 -0.13
CA ILE A 49 0.79 0.17 -1.19
C ILE A 49 0.10 0.70 -2.44
N ARG A 50 0.73 0.53 -3.59
CA ARG A 50 0.11 0.74 -4.90
C ARG A 50 -0.11 -0.61 -5.58
N ILE A 51 -1.27 -0.82 -6.17
CA ILE A 51 -1.56 -1.96 -7.04
C ILE A 51 -1.80 -1.42 -8.45
N GLY A 52 -1.06 -1.91 -9.44
CA GLY A 52 -0.99 -1.33 -10.78
C GLY A 52 -0.69 -2.32 -11.90
N ASP A 53 -0.72 -1.84 -13.14
CA ASP A 53 -0.35 -2.56 -14.37
C ASP A 53 0.60 -1.74 -15.26
N HIS A 54 1.27 -0.75 -14.67
CA HIS A 54 2.21 0.17 -15.31
C HIS A 54 3.25 0.62 -14.29
N ASP A 55 4.25 1.40 -14.69
CA ASP A 55 5.35 1.79 -13.79
C ASP A 55 4.97 2.93 -12.83
N GLY A 56 3.98 3.74 -13.19
CA GLY A 56 3.47 4.85 -12.39
C GLY A 56 4.15 6.17 -12.71
N LYS A 57 3.90 7.21 -11.90
CA LYS A 57 4.52 8.52 -12.07
C LYS A 57 5.83 8.58 -11.26
N LYS A 58 6.93 9.03 -11.88
CA LYS A 58 8.26 9.08 -11.26
C LYS A 58 8.32 9.81 -9.91
N HIS A 59 7.51 10.87 -9.74
CA HIS A 59 7.47 11.67 -8.51
C HIS A 59 6.63 11.05 -7.38
N LEU A 60 5.91 9.94 -7.63
CA LEU A 60 5.13 9.26 -6.61
C LEU A 60 5.91 8.06 -6.07
N SER A 61 6.31 8.16 -4.80
CA SER A 61 7.16 7.16 -4.15
C SER A 61 6.37 6.31 -3.15
N TYR A 62 5.78 5.22 -3.65
CA TYR A 62 5.13 4.22 -2.80
C TYR A 62 6.16 3.22 -2.28
N LYS A 63 6.13 2.93 -0.98
CA LYS A 63 7.02 1.96 -0.34
C LYS A 63 6.88 0.56 -0.93
N PHE A 64 5.63 0.15 -1.19
CA PHE A 64 5.29 -1.16 -1.74
C PHE A 64 4.45 -1.01 -3.02
N ASN A 65 4.76 -1.80 -4.04
CA ASN A 65 4.08 -1.77 -5.33
C ASN A 65 3.79 -3.20 -5.79
N LEU A 66 2.52 -3.56 -5.96
CA LEU A 66 2.11 -4.83 -6.56
C LEU A 66 1.73 -4.59 -8.03
N LEU A 67 2.51 -5.14 -8.95
CA LEU A 67 2.38 -4.86 -10.38
C LEU A 67 2.01 -6.12 -11.15
N THR A 68 1.04 -5.99 -12.05
CA THR A 68 0.59 -7.08 -12.95
C THR A 68 1.31 -7.08 -14.30
N ASN A 69 2.23 -6.12 -14.51
CA ASN A 69 3.01 -5.95 -15.74
C ASN A 69 4.50 -6.30 -15.58
N ILE A 70 4.89 -6.90 -14.45
CA ILE A 70 6.25 -7.37 -14.20
C ILE A 70 6.21 -8.86 -13.90
N ASP A 71 7.22 -9.58 -14.40
CA ASP A 71 7.31 -11.03 -14.22
C ASP A 71 8.20 -11.41 -13.03
N LYS A 72 8.94 -10.45 -12.48
CA LYS A 72 9.86 -10.65 -11.35
C LYS A 72 9.80 -9.45 -10.40
N SER A 73 9.75 -9.73 -9.12
CA SER A 73 9.87 -8.74 -8.06
C SER A 73 11.28 -8.16 -8.01
N TYR A 74 11.39 -6.88 -7.65
CA TYR A 74 12.66 -6.17 -7.53
C TYR A 74 12.58 -5.06 -6.49
N VAL A 75 13.73 -4.53 -6.10
CA VAL A 75 13.86 -3.41 -5.17
C VAL A 75 14.60 -2.29 -5.86
N GLU A 76 14.10 -1.07 -5.72
CA GLU A 76 14.81 0.14 -6.16
C GLU A 76 15.33 0.91 -4.95
N HIS A 77 16.60 1.30 -5.02
CA HIS A 77 17.26 2.14 -4.02
C HIS A 77 17.38 3.56 -4.55
N GLY A 78 16.30 4.34 -4.43
CA GLY A 78 16.31 5.79 -4.65
C GLY A 78 16.52 6.55 -3.34
N GLU A 79 15.95 7.76 -3.24
CA GLU A 79 15.87 8.51 -1.97
C GLU A 79 15.24 7.67 -0.84
N TYR A 80 14.24 6.86 -1.20
CA TYR A 80 13.66 5.85 -0.34
C TYR A 80 13.65 4.50 -1.05
N GLN A 81 13.96 3.42 -0.33
CA GLN A 81 13.84 2.06 -0.85
C GLN A 81 12.38 1.75 -1.19
N ARG A 82 12.12 1.31 -2.42
CA ARG A 82 10.81 0.88 -2.92
C ARG A 82 10.86 -0.59 -3.33
N SER A 83 9.89 -1.37 -2.87
CA SER A 83 9.75 -2.78 -3.25
C SER A 83 8.64 -2.93 -4.29
N TYR A 84 8.94 -3.64 -5.36
CA TYR A 84 8.02 -3.98 -6.44
C TYR A 84 7.83 -5.50 -6.47
N TYR A 85 6.58 -5.93 -6.43
CA TYR A 85 6.19 -7.33 -6.36
C TYR A 85 5.43 -7.70 -7.64
N CYS A 86 5.82 -8.80 -8.28
CA CYS A 86 4.94 -9.47 -9.23
C CYS A 86 3.78 -10.15 -8.48
N VAL A 87 2.80 -10.68 -9.21
CA VAL A 87 1.59 -11.25 -8.58
C VAL A 87 1.91 -12.55 -7.83
N GLU A 88 2.90 -13.29 -8.30
CA GLU A 88 3.36 -14.55 -7.73
C GLU A 88 3.93 -14.34 -6.31
N ASP A 89 4.53 -13.17 -6.06
CA ASP A 89 5.10 -12.78 -4.76
C ASP A 89 4.09 -12.05 -3.85
N PHE A 90 2.78 -12.26 -4.06
CA PHE A 90 1.74 -11.63 -3.27
C PHE A 90 1.87 -11.91 -1.76
N GLU A 91 2.17 -13.16 -1.37
CA GLU A 91 2.33 -13.51 0.05
C GLU A 91 3.59 -12.87 0.65
N LYS A 92 4.67 -12.74 -0.13
CA LYS A 92 5.87 -12.00 0.28
C LYS A 92 5.57 -10.52 0.55
N LEU A 93 4.73 -9.89 -0.27
CA LEU A 93 4.23 -8.54 0.00
C LEU A 93 3.49 -8.47 1.35
N ILE A 94 2.66 -9.47 1.68
CA ILE A 94 1.96 -9.52 2.97
C ILE A 94 2.94 -9.58 4.14
N ASP A 95 3.97 -10.42 4.04
CA ASP A 95 5.00 -10.54 5.07
C ASP A 95 5.79 -9.25 5.23
N ASP A 96 6.17 -8.61 4.12
CA ASP A 96 6.94 -7.37 4.15
C ASP A 96 6.16 -6.19 4.75
N ILE A 97 4.85 -6.07 4.50
CA ILE A 97 4.03 -5.02 5.15
C ILE A 97 3.87 -5.26 6.65
N LEU A 98 3.77 -6.53 7.08
CA LEU A 98 3.68 -6.91 8.48
C LEU A 98 5.01 -6.63 9.21
N ASN A 99 6.13 -7.06 8.61
CA ASN A 99 7.47 -6.80 9.11
C ASN A 99 7.74 -5.30 9.20
N ASN A 100 7.32 -4.52 8.20
CA ASN A 100 7.41 -3.07 8.25
C ASN A 100 6.64 -2.49 9.45
N LYS A 101 5.38 -2.88 9.66
CA LYS A 101 4.61 -2.45 10.85
C LYS A 101 5.30 -2.82 12.15
N ASN A 102 5.79 -4.05 12.28
CA ASN A 102 6.50 -4.51 13.46
C ASN A 102 7.79 -3.71 13.71
N ASN A 103 8.51 -3.34 12.66
CA ASN A 103 9.70 -2.50 12.77
C ASN A 103 9.36 -1.08 13.23
N VAL A 104 8.27 -0.49 12.71
CA VAL A 104 7.79 0.82 13.18
C VAL A 104 7.35 0.74 14.65
N LEU A 105 6.63 -0.31 15.04
CA LEU A 105 6.22 -0.54 16.43
C LEU A 105 7.42 -0.74 17.35
N LYS A 106 8.43 -1.52 16.95
CA LYS A 106 9.66 -1.71 17.71
C LYS A 106 10.44 -0.40 17.88
N LYS A 107 10.46 0.45 16.86
CA LYS A 107 11.17 1.74 16.87
C LYS A 107 10.49 2.78 17.77
N TYR A 108 9.16 2.87 17.73
CA TYR A 108 8.43 3.97 18.37
C TYR A 108 7.64 3.56 19.61
N GLY A 109 7.34 2.28 19.78
CA GLY A 109 6.40 1.77 20.79
C GLY A 109 4.94 1.97 20.39
N ALA A 110 4.05 1.16 20.99
CA ALA A 110 2.63 1.14 20.66
C ALA A 110 1.93 2.48 20.89
N HIS A 111 2.22 3.17 22.00
CA HIS A 111 1.61 4.47 22.30
C HIS A 111 1.96 5.54 21.27
N LYS A 112 3.24 5.64 20.86
CA LYS A 112 3.64 6.63 19.85
C LYS A 112 3.11 6.25 18.48
N TYR A 113 3.03 4.96 18.15
CA TYR A 113 2.40 4.47 16.93
C TYR A 113 0.95 4.94 16.82
N GLN A 114 0.14 4.73 17.85
CA GLN A 114 -1.25 5.18 17.90
C GLN A 114 -1.37 6.70 17.81
N ARG A 115 -0.50 7.45 18.52
CA ARG A 115 -0.48 8.92 18.42
C ARG A 115 -0.16 9.39 16.99
N LEU A 116 0.75 8.73 16.29
CA LEU A 116 1.05 9.04 14.89
C LEU A 116 -0.14 8.72 13.97
N MET A 117 -0.86 7.63 14.21
CA MET A 117 -2.07 7.30 13.46
C MET A 117 -3.13 8.40 13.65
N MET A 118 -3.42 8.79 14.88
CA MET A 118 -4.39 9.84 15.20
C MET A 118 -3.98 11.19 14.61
N LYS A 119 -2.69 11.55 14.74
CA LYS A 119 -2.15 12.77 14.14
C LYS A 119 -2.36 12.76 12.62
N ASN A 120 -1.96 11.69 11.94
CA ASN A 120 -2.12 11.58 10.50
C ASN A 120 -3.59 11.59 10.08
N GLN A 121 -4.48 10.97 10.85
CA GLN A 121 -5.92 11.01 10.57
C GLN A 121 -6.44 12.45 10.60
N LEU A 122 -6.12 13.20 11.65
CA LEU A 122 -6.58 14.59 11.83
C LEU A 122 -5.98 15.53 10.79
N GLU A 123 -4.66 15.50 10.61
CA GLU A 123 -3.94 16.41 9.70
C GLU A 123 -4.30 16.20 8.23
N ASN A 124 -4.79 15.01 7.87
CA ASN A 124 -5.12 14.69 6.49
C ASN A 124 -6.63 14.69 6.20
N ALA A 125 -7.49 14.87 7.20
CA ALA A 125 -8.95 14.80 7.04
C ALA A 125 -9.50 15.74 5.96
N ASN A 126 -8.92 16.93 5.83
CA ASN A 126 -9.36 17.96 4.88
C ASN A 126 -8.40 18.14 3.68
N LYS A 127 -7.44 17.23 3.49
CA LYS A 127 -6.49 17.35 2.39
C LYS A 127 -7.06 16.81 1.09
N ASP A 128 -6.92 17.60 0.05
CA ASP A 128 -7.24 17.18 -1.31
C ASP A 128 -6.38 16.00 -1.78
N GLY A 129 -6.91 15.26 -2.76
CA GLY A 129 -6.23 14.14 -3.38
C GLY A 129 -6.63 12.80 -2.76
N PHE A 130 -5.65 12.04 -2.25
CA PHE A 130 -5.92 10.70 -1.73
C PHE A 130 -6.94 10.72 -0.59
N TRP A 131 -6.79 11.63 0.37
CA TRP A 131 -7.54 11.56 1.63
C TRP A 131 -9.01 11.92 1.47
N SER A 132 -9.35 12.93 0.67
CA SER A 132 -10.74 13.28 0.37
C SER A 132 -11.46 12.25 -0.51
N LYS A 133 -10.73 11.36 -1.20
CA LYS A 133 -11.30 10.36 -2.12
C LYS A 133 -11.19 8.92 -1.61
N ALA A 134 -10.41 8.69 -0.56
CA ALA A 134 -10.21 7.37 0.01
C ALA A 134 -11.36 7.01 0.94
N LYS A 135 -11.68 5.71 0.99
CA LYS A 135 -12.61 5.13 1.96
C LYS A 135 -11.87 4.18 2.89
N ILE A 136 -12.31 4.11 4.15
CA ILE A 136 -11.90 3.03 5.04
C ILE A 136 -12.58 1.74 4.55
N VAL A 137 -11.81 0.67 4.35
CA VAL A 137 -12.28 -0.61 3.80
C VAL A 137 -11.97 -1.78 4.69
#